data_AF-J5KZY6-F1
#
_entry.id   AF-J5KZY6-F1
#
_cell.length_a   1.000
_cell.length_b   1.000
_cell.length_c   1.000
_cell.angle_alpha   90.00
_cell.angle_beta   90.00
_cell.angle_gamma   90.00
#
_symmetry.space_group_name_H-M   'P 1'
#
loop_
_entity.id
_entity.type
_entity.pdbx_description
1 polymer ?
#
loop_
_entity_poly.entity_id
_entity_poly.type
_entity_poly.pdbx_seq_one_letter_code
_entity_poly.pdbx_strand_id
1 'polypeptide(L)'
;MSNLNKKNMQLIENNGKFGFADESGRVVIEPKFDYATKFMRGRAYARLGERIFTVDANGAQREVLSFKAAGDFHEGLAAVKSGGKWGFIDKTGKFKVRPKFDFAASFCERLARVACKGRRFFINKSGEVVIPPKFNKVGDFHDGLAKFMDRDSKKWGFMGKNGDILIEPKFSEVGDFSEGFAAVRAHKWGYINTKGETAIPPLYDGAGLRSQGLMAVKVGEKWGFIDENNNIIVPPSYLAVDIFRRGIAQVIRREQAEIYPPPSNTRSSTQTASLSCLLASTRRRIRSICLASLIVAAMSLCRRFLTRLIIFARGWRLSVRAKSGTTNGA
;
A
#
# COMPACT_ATOMS: atom_id res chain seq x y z
N MET A 1 1.69 7.57 66.24
CA MET A 1 1.70 6.84 64.95
C MET A 1 0.30 6.90 64.37
N SER A 2 0.01 7.82 63.44
CA SER A 2 -1.33 7.94 62.84
C SER A 2 -1.56 6.82 61.85
N ASN A 3 -2.50 5.94 62.20
CA ASN A 3 -2.98 4.85 61.37
C ASN A 3 -3.78 5.45 60.20
N LEU A 4 -3.10 5.92 59.15
CA LEU A 4 -3.75 6.28 57.89
C LEU A 4 -4.22 4.98 57.25
N ASN A 5 -5.47 4.63 57.55
CA ASN A 5 -6.24 3.61 56.85
C ASN A 5 -6.24 3.99 55.35
N LYS A 6 -5.28 3.48 54.59
CA LYS A 6 -5.11 3.79 53.17
C LYS A 6 -6.18 3.02 52.42
N LYS A 7 -7.39 3.61 52.33
CA LYS A 7 -8.44 3.13 51.43
C LYS A 7 -7.80 2.87 50.05
N ASN A 8 -7.79 1.61 49.63
CA ASN A 8 -7.33 1.18 48.32
C ASN A 8 -8.48 0.47 47.62
N MET A 9 -8.61 0.70 46.32
CA MET A 9 -9.57 -0.04 45.50
C MET A 9 -8.86 -1.12 44.68
N GLN A 10 -9.50 -2.26 44.54
CA GLN A 10 -9.04 -3.35 43.69
C GLN A 10 -9.37 -3.03 42.23
N LEU A 11 -8.43 -3.33 41.34
CA LEU A 11 -8.65 -3.24 39.90
C LEU A 11 -9.46 -4.45 39.46
N ILE A 12 -10.56 -4.22 38.75
CA ILE A 12 -11.42 -5.28 38.18
C ILE A 12 -11.44 -5.14 36.66
N GLU A 13 -11.64 -6.26 35.96
CA GLU A 13 -11.67 -6.32 34.50
C GLU A 13 -12.88 -7.14 34.04
N ASN A 14 -13.62 -6.64 33.05
CA ASN A 14 -14.70 -7.36 32.38
C ASN A 14 -14.71 -7.00 30.89
N ASN A 15 -14.73 -8.01 30.02
CA ASN A 15 -14.74 -7.86 28.56
C ASN A 15 -13.66 -6.88 28.01
N GLY A 16 -12.45 -6.92 28.58
CA GLY A 16 -11.33 -6.06 28.18
C GLY A 16 -11.48 -4.58 28.59
N LYS A 17 -12.45 -4.25 29.44
CA LYS A 17 -12.58 -2.96 30.09
C LYS A 17 -12.21 -3.06 31.57
N PHE A 18 -11.65 -1.99 32.11
CA PHE A 18 -11.18 -1.91 33.48
C PHE A 18 -12.09 -1.02 34.33
N GLY A 19 -12.30 -1.43 35.59
CA GLY A 19 -13.08 -0.75 36.61
C GLY A 19 -12.39 -0.85 37.98
N PHE A 20 -13.07 -0.41 39.04
CA PHE A 20 -12.54 -0.45 40.40
C PHE A 20 -13.60 -0.93 41.39
N ALA A 21 -13.20 -1.79 42.33
CA ALA A 21 -14.03 -2.26 43.44
C ALA A 21 -13.37 -1.91 44.79
N ASP A 22 -14.17 -1.78 45.85
CA ASP A 22 -13.64 -1.61 47.19
C ASP A 22 -13.09 -2.93 47.76
N GLU A 23 -12.60 -2.89 49.00
CA GLU A 23 -12.00 -4.06 49.68
C GLU A 23 -13.00 -5.18 49.97
N SER A 24 -14.31 -4.87 49.98
CA SER A 24 -15.38 -5.87 50.11
C SER A 24 -15.76 -6.53 48.79
N GLY A 25 -15.17 -6.09 47.67
CA GLY A 25 -15.50 -6.54 46.32
C GLY A 25 -16.69 -5.82 45.71
N ARG A 26 -17.24 -4.79 46.37
CA ARG A 26 -18.31 -3.98 45.79
C ARG A 26 -17.74 -3.09 44.69
N VAL A 27 -18.35 -3.15 43.50
CA VAL A 27 -17.96 -2.30 42.37
C VAL A 27 -18.24 -0.83 42.69
N VAL A 28 -17.19 0.00 42.61
CA VAL A 28 -17.23 1.46 42.82
C VAL A 28 -17.24 2.19 41.48
N ILE A 29 -16.48 1.68 40.51
CA ILE A 29 -16.50 2.15 39.12
C ILE A 29 -16.65 0.93 38.23
N GLU A 30 -17.76 0.88 37.50
CA GLU A 30 -18.02 -0.16 36.50
C GLU A 30 -16.90 -0.24 35.45
N PRO A 31 -16.53 -1.45 34.99
CA PRO A 31 -15.59 -1.64 33.90
C PRO A 31 -15.97 -0.84 32.65
N LYS A 32 -15.23 0.25 32.41
CA LYS A 32 -15.47 1.14 31.27
C LYS A 32 -14.17 1.65 30.63
N PHE A 33 -13.08 1.65 31.38
CA PHE A 33 -11.80 2.16 30.91
C PHE A 33 -11.13 1.17 29.97
N ASP A 34 -10.45 1.66 28.94
CA ASP A 34 -9.66 0.84 28.02
C ASP A 34 -8.35 0.35 28.67
N TYR A 35 -7.94 0.99 29.75
CA TYR A 35 -6.77 0.64 30.55
C TYR A 35 -6.86 1.28 31.93
N ALA A 36 -6.44 0.58 32.97
CA ALA A 36 -6.25 1.19 34.28
C ALA A 36 -5.12 0.54 35.08
N THR A 37 -4.49 1.31 35.96
CA THR A 37 -3.43 0.83 36.86
C THR A 37 -4.02 0.37 38.19
N LYS A 38 -3.31 -0.53 38.90
CA LYS A 38 -3.61 -0.84 40.30
C LYS A 38 -3.53 0.42 41.18
N PHE A 39 -4.29 0.45 42.27
CA PHE A 39 -4.20 1.52 43.27
C PHE A 39 -2.83 1.53 43.94
N MET A 40 -2.16 2.68 43.92
CA MET A 40 -0.90 2.92 44.61
C MET A 40 -0.98 4.23 45.38
N ARG A 41 -0.75 4.19 46.70
CA ARG A 41 -0.79 5.37 47.58
C ARG A 41 -2.12 6.16 47.46
N GLY A 42 -3.25 5.47 47.39
CA GLY A 42 -4.59 6.08 47.36
C GLY A 42 -5.02 6.67 46.01
N ARG A 43 -4.32 6.37 44.91
CA ARG A 43 -4.72 6.77 43.55
C ARG A 43 -4.47 5.68 42.51
N ALA A 44 -5.22 5.72 41.42
CA ALA A 44 -4.98 4.97 40.20
C ALA A 44 -5.10 5.88 38.97
N TYR A 45 -4.53 5.44 37.84
CA TYR A 45 -4.73 6.06 36.54
C TYR A 45 -5.66 5.17 35.71
N ALA A 46 -6.57 5.80 34.97
CA ALA A 46 -7.52 5.11 34.12
C ALA A 46 -7.70 5.86 32.80
N ARG A 47 -7.82 5.16 31.67
CA ARG A 47 -7.91 5.72 30.33
C ARG A 47 -9.25 5.37 29.68
N LEU A 48 -9.98 6.36 29.18
CA LEU A 48 -11.21 6.18 28.40
C LEU A 48 -11.06 6.92 27.08
N GLY A 49 -10.90 6.17 25.99
CA GLY A 49 -10.50 6.71 24.69
C GLY A 49 -9.17 7.46 24.79
N GLU A 50 -9.22 8.75 24.44
CA GLU A 50 -8.10 9.70 24.42
C GLU A 50 -7.86 10.42 25.77
N ARG A 51 -8.70 10.16 26.78
CA ARG A 51 -8.69 10.88 28.05
C ARG A 51 -8.10 10.02 29.15
N ILE A 52 -7.18 10.59 29.94
CA ILE A 52 -6.63 9.95 31.14
C ILE A 52 -7.15 10.64 32.39
N PHE A 53 -7.66 9.83 33.29
CA PHE A 53 -8.20 10.20 34.57
C PHE A 53 -7.27 9.71 35.68
N THR A 54 -7.08 10.52 36.72
CA THR A 54 -6.76 9.97 38.04
C THR A 54 -8.04 9.61 38.75
N VAL A 55 -8.05 8.43 39.35
CA VAL A 55 -9.12 7.91 40.21
C VAL A 55 -8.60 7.93 41.64
N ASP A 56 -9.32 8.58 42.56
CA ASP A 56 -9.03 8.54 43.98
C ASP A 56 -9.78 7.41 44.71
N ALA A 57 -9.45 7.18 45.98
CA ALA A 57 -10.00 6.08 46.78
C ALA A 57 -11.52 6.14 47.03
N ASN A 58 -12.19 7.24 46.65
CA ASN A 58 -13.64 7.38 46.72
C ASN A 58 -14.30 7.23 45.34
N GLY A 59 -13.52 6.89 44.30
CA GLY A 59 -13.99 6.76 42.93
C GLY A 59 -14.08 8.09 42.18
N ALA A 60 -13.60 9.20 42.76
CA ALA A 60 -13.63 10.48 42.07
C ALA A 60 -12.66 10.46 40.89
N GLN A 61 -13.20 10.76 39.71
CA GLN A 61 -12.45 10.80 38.46
C GLN A 61 -12.09 12.25 38.17
N ARG A 62 -10.79 12.56 38.18
CA ARG A 62 -10.28 13.85 37.71
C ARG A 62 -9.55 13.62 36.40
N GLU A 63 -9.98 14.28 35.34
CA GLU A 63 -9.21 14.30 34.10
C GLU A 63 -7.90 15.03 34.35
N VAL A 64 -6.78 14.36 34.11
CA VAL A 64 -5.45 14.92 34.35
C VAL A 64 -4.77 15.27 33.04
N LEU A 65 -5.09 14.55 31.96
CA LEU A 65 -4.54 14.77 30.63
C LEU A 65 -5.58 14.42 29.57
N SER A 66 -5.86 15.34 28.64
CA SER A 66 -6.41 14.99 27.34
C SER A 66 -5.24 14.85 26.36
N PHE A 67 -5.08 13.67 25.79
CA PHE A 67 -4.07 13.44 24.76
C PHE A 67 -4.76 13.42 23.42
N LYS A 68 -4.40 14.31 22.51
CA LYS A 68 -4.54 13.99 21.09
C LYS A 68 -3.41 13.02 20.75
N ALA A 69 -3.62 11.73 20.98
CA ALA A 69 -2.66 10.70 20.61
C ALA A 69 -2.52 10.69 19.07
N ALA A 70 -1.29 10.66 18.55
CA ALA A 70 -1.08 10.49 17.11
C ALA A 70 -1.02 9.01 16.69
N GLY A 71 -1.14 8.05 17.60
CA GLY A 71 -1.11 6.64 17.21
C GLY A 71 -1.06 5.64 18.36
N ASP A 72 -1.13 4.37 17.97
CA ASP A 72 -0.97 3.19 18.82
C ASP A 72 0.43 3.10 19.44
N PHE A 73 0.59 2.21 20.42
CA PHE A 73 1.91 1.88 20.95
C PHE A 73 2.75 1.15 19.89
N HIS A 74 3.78 1.82 19.38
CA HIS A 74 4.77 1.21 18.52
C HIS A 74 6.08 0.98 19.29
N GLU A 75 6.53 -0.28 19.26
CA GLU A 75 7.72 -0.74 19.97
C GLU A 75 7.77 -0.37 21.47
N GLY A 76 6.60 -0.32 22.12
CA GLY A 76 6.44 -0.07 23.55
C GLY A 76 6.27 1.40 23.93
N LEU A 77 6.29 2.34 22.99
CA LEU A 77 6.09 3.77 23.22
C LEU A 77 4.97 4.33 22.35
N ALA A 78 4.29 5.37 22.82
CA ALA A 78 3.30 6.12 22.06
C ALA A 78 3.67 7.61 22.03
N ALA A 79 3.59 8.23 20.86
CA ALA A 79 3.75 9.67 20.69
C ALA A 79 2.47 10.37 21.17
N VAL A 80 2.62 11.32 22.09
CA VAL A 80 1.48 12.04 22.67
C VAL A 80 1.74 13.53 22.75
N LYS A 81 0.70 14.33 22.51
CA LYS A 81 0.75 15.78 22.61
C LYS A 81 0.20 16.25 23.96
N SER A 82 0.98 17.05 24.68
CA SER A 82 0.61 17.65 25.96
C SER A 82 1.20 19.06 26.06
N GLY A 83 0.40 20.04 26.49
CA GLY A 83 0.83 21.44 26.57
C GLY A 83 1.31 22.01 25.22
N GLY A 84 0.71 21.56 24.12
CA GLY A 84 1.07 21.99 22.77
C GLY A 84 2.33 21.35 22.17
N LYS A 85 3.09 20.56 22.95
CA LYS A 85 4.29 19.85 22.49
C LYS A 85 4.11 18.34 22.50
N TRP A 86 4.91 17.65 21.71
CA TRP A 86 4.95 16.19 21.62
C TRP A 86 6.04 15.62 22.50
N GLY A 87 5.70 14.50 23.15
CA GLY A 87 6.61 13.62 23.89
C GLY A 87 6.21 12.16 23.68
N PHE A 88 6.80 11.26 24.45
CA PHE A 88 6.57 9.83 24.35
C PHE A 88 6.29 9.20 25.70
N ILE A 89 5.23 8.40 25.77
CA ILE A 89 4.83 7.66 26.98
C ILE A 89 5.05 6.16 26.79
N ASP A 90 5.32 5.46 27.89
CA ASP A 90 5.30 4.00 27.94
C ASP A 90 3.87 3.46 28.13
N LYS A 91 3.73 2.12 28.10
CA LYS A 91 2.45 1.42 28.29
C LYS A 91 1.75 1.74 29.62
N THR A 92 2.47 2.26 30.61
CA THR A 92 1.90 2.65 31.90
C THR A 92 1.36 4.09 31.90
N GLY A 93 1.56 4.82 30.80
CA GLY A 93 1.21 6.24 30.68
C GLY A 93 2.28 7.20 31.20
N LYS A 94 3.46 6.69 31.61
CA LYS A 94 4.55 7.53 32.10
C LYS A 94 5.38 8.06 30.95
N PHE A 95 5.76 9.34 31.01
CA PHE A 95 6.66 9.93 30.02
C PHE A 95 8.05 9.29 30.09
N LYS A 96 8.46 8.69 28.97
CA LYS A 96 9.86 8.32 28.71
C LYS A 96 10.62 9.48 28.09
N VAL A 97 9.96 10.25 27.24
CA VAL A 97 10.48 11.51 26.72
C VAL A 97 9.45 12.59 26.99
N ARG A 98 9.81 13.58 27.81
CA ARG A 98 8.90 14.68 28.15
C ARG A 98 8.50 15.50 26.91
N PRO A 99 7.29 16.08 26.88
CA PRO A 99 6.85 16.92 25.77
C PRO A 99 7.81 18.07 25.52
N LYS A 100 8.45 18.08 24.34
CA LYS A 100 9.40 19.14 23.93
C LYS A 100 9.45 19.38 22.43
N PHE A 101 8.85 18.50 21.63
CA PHE A 101 8.89 18.59 20.17
C PHE A 101 7.64 19.29 19.62
N ASP A 102 7.76 19.93 18.46
CA ASP A 102 6.60 20.51 17.75
C ASP A 102 5.80 19.43 17.02
N PHE A 103 6.47 18.33 16.67
CA PHE A 103 5.90 17.15 16.04
C PHE A 103 6.68 15.90 16.46
N ALA A 104 5.99 14.77 16.56
CA ALA A 104 6.59 13.46 16.73
C ALA A 104 5.79 12.41 15.94
N ALA A 105 6.48 11.61 15.13
CA ALA A 105 5.94 10.38 14.56
C ALA A 105 6.12 9.22 15.55
N SER A 106 5.44 8.10 15.28
CA SER A 106 5.66 6.84 15.98
C SER A 106 7.09 6.33 15.83
N PHE A 107 7.54 5.48 16.75
CA PHE A 107 8.80 4.78 16.59
C PHE A 107 8.68 3.74 15.47
N CYS A 108 9.61 3.80 14.52
CA CYS A 108 9.80 2.81 13.47
C CYS A 108 11.27 2.39 13.49
N GLU A 109 11.51 1.09 13.63
CA GLU A 109 12.85 0.51 13.69
C GLU A 109 13.76 1.17 14.74
N ARG A 110 13.21 1.38 15.94
CA ARG A 110 13.86 1.98 17.12
C ARG A 110 14.14 3.48 17.05
N LEU A 111 13.79 4.15 15.95
CA LEU A 111 13.95 5.58 15.77
C LEU A 111 12.58 6.26 15.63
N ALA A 112 12.46 7.47 16.16
CA ALA A 112 11.28 8.31 15.91
C ALA A 112 11.70 9.61 15.23
N ARG A 113 11.00 9.95 14.15
CA ARG A 113 11.14 11.24 13.49
C ARG A 113 10.40 12.30 14.29
N VAL A 114 11.12 13.32 14.73
CA VAL A 114 10.59 14.44 15.49
C VAL A 114 10.91 15.76 14.79
N ALA A 115 10.23 16.84 15.17
CA ALA A 115 10.55 18.16 14.65
C ALA A 115 10.58 19.23 15.75
N CYS A 116 11.51 20.17 15.61
CA CYS A 116 11.58 21.41 16.38
C CYS A 116 11.86 22.58 15.45
N LYS A 117 11.09 23.67 15.58
CA LYS A 117 11.18 24.89 14.76
C LYS A 117 11.20 24.57 13.26
N GLY A 118 10.33 23.66 12.82
CA GLY A 118 10.21 23.22 11.43
C GLY A 118 11.31 22.27 10.93
N ARG A 119 12.37 22.01 11.73
CA ARG A 119 13.47 21.11 11.35
C ARG A 119 13.22 19.70 11.86
N ARG A 120 13.36 18.71 10.98
CA ARG A 120 13.12 17.29 11.29
C ARG A 120 14.43 16.56 11.58
N PHE A 121 14.40 15.66 12.56
CA PHE A 121 15.55 14.87 13.01
C PHE A 121 15.07 13.57 13.67
N PHE A 122 15.98 12.66 13.99
CA PHE A 122 15.64 11.36 14.57
C PHE A 122 16.19 11.21 15.98
N ILE A 123 15.36 10.63 16.85
CA ILE A 123 15.72 10.29 18.22
C ILE A 123 15.57 8.79 18.46
N ASN A 124 16.32 8.28 19.43
CA ASN A 124 16.11 6.94 19.98
C ASN A 124 15.02 6.94 21.09
N LYS A 125 14.79 5.78 21.69
CA LYS A 125 13.77 5.58 22.74
C LYS A 125 14.05 6.30 24.07
N SER A 126 15.31 6.68 24.36
CA SER A 126 15.64 7.53 25.50
C SER A 126 15.45 9.02 25.18
N GLY A 127 15.20 9.39 23.92
CA GLY A 127 15.00 10.76 23.48
C GLY A 127 16.30 11.49 23.14
N GLU A 128 17.40 10.75 22.98
CA GLU A 128 18.69 11.25 22.48
C GLU A 128 18.63 11.39 20.96
N VAL A 129 19.29 12.41 20.43
CA VAL A 129 19.38 12.65 18.98
C VAL A 129 20.36 11.65 18.37
N VAL A 130 19.89 10.88 17.40
CA VAL A 130 20.71 9.94 16.63
C VAL A 130 21.12 10.55 15.30
N ILE A 131 20.16 11.13 14.57
CA ILE A 131 20.43 11.83 13.31
C ILE A 131 20.02 13.29 13.50
N PRO A 132 20.96 14.25 13.46
CA PRO A 132 20.65 15.66 13.64
C PRO A 132 19.85 16.22 12.44
N PRO A 133 19.24 17.41 12.59
CA PRO A 133 18.44 18.03 11.53
C PRO A 133 19.31 18.50 10.36
N LYS A 134 19.62 17.57 9.44
CA LYS A 134 20.44 17.80 8.24
C LYS A 134 19.61 18.01 6.98
N PHE A 135 18.40 17.46 6.94
CA PHE A 135 17.60 17.34 5.71
C PHE A 135 16.29 18.13 5.79
N ASN A 136 15.85 18.69 4.66
CA ASN A 136 14.62 19.48 4.59
C ASN A 136 13.36 18.60 4.68
N LYS A 137 13.38 17.46 3.99
CA LYS A 137 12.31 16.46 4.00
C LYS A 137 12.90 15.10 4.22
N VAL A 138 12.34 14.38 5.19
CA VAL A 138 12.70 13.00 5.55
C VAL A 138 11.43 12.20 5.83
N GLY A 139 11.41 10.97 5.32
CA GLY A 139 10.43 9.93 5.67
C GLY A 139 10.80 9.17 6.93
N ASP A 140 10.00 8.17 7.29
CA ASP A 140 10.30 7.27 8.40
C ASP A 140 11.17 6.08 7.90
N PHE A 141 11.74 5.31 8.82
CA PHE A 141 12.59 4.17 8.46
C PHE A 141 11.76 2.93 8.12
N HIS A 142 12.07 2.31 6.99
CA HIS A 142 11.54 1.03 6.54
C HIS A 142 12.65 0.21 5.88
N ASP A 143 12.72 -1.08 6.20
CA ASP A 143 13.77 -2.01 5.77
C ASP A 143 15.20 -1.49 6.00
N GLY A 144 15.41 -0.69 7.05
CA GLY A 144 16.71 -0.10 7.37
C GLY A 144 17.04 1.22 6.69
N LEU A 145 16.19 1.73 5.78
CA LEU A 145 16.42 2.97 5.04
C LEU A 145 15.31 4.00 5.28
N ALA A 146 15.67 5.28 5.22
CA ALA A 146 14.73 6.38 5.19
C ALA A 146 14.97 7.26 3.96
N LYS A 147 13.90 7.65 3.26
CA LYS A 147 14.00 8.61 2.16
C LYS A 147 14.31 10.00 2.67
N PHE A 148 15.18 10.73 1.96
CA PHE A 148 15.45 12.14 2.21
C PHE A 148 15.48 12.92 0.90
N MET A 149 15.12 14.20 0.96
CA MET A 149 15.26 15.11 -0.17
C MET A 149 16.48 16.00 0.04
N ASP A 150 17.37 15.97 -0.96
CA ASP A 150 18.49 16.88 -1.03
C ASP A 150 18.04 18.33 -1.24
N ARG A 151 18.74 19.27 -0.59
CA ARG A 151 18.33 20.68 -0.58
C ARG A 151 18.56 21.34 -1.94
N ASP A 152 19.63 20.99 -2.62
CA ASP A 152 20.10 21.74 -3.78
C ASP A 152 19.50 21.18 -5.07
N SER A 153 19.64 19.87 -5.28
CA SER A 153 19.10 19.17 -6.45
C SER A 153 17.57 18.98 -6.41
N LYS A 154 16.96 19.08 -5.23
CA LYS A 154 15.56 18.68 -4.96
C LYS A 154 15.24 17.23 -5.33
N LYS A 155 16.27 16.37 -5.44
CA LYS A 155 16.11 14.95 -5.71
C LYS A 155 16.04 14.15 -4.42
N TRP A 156 15.42 12.98 -4.51
CA TRP A 156 15.30 12.03 -3.43
C TRP A 156 16.42 10.99 -3.47
N GLY A 157 16.95 10.69 -2.30
CA GLY A 157 17.88 9.59 -2.01
C GLY A 157 17.46 8.85 -0.74
N PHE A 158 18.29 7.91 -0.29
CA PHE A 158 18.04 7.13 0.91
C PHE A 158 19.25 7.10 1.84
N MET A 159 18.99 7.17 3.13
CA MET A 159 19.99 7.14 4.18
C MET A 159 19.76 5.99 5.15
N GLY A 160 20.85 5.54 5.80
CA GLY A 160 20.82 4.55 6.86
C GLY A 160 20.47 5.15 8.22
N LYS A 161 20.36 4.29 9.24
CA LYS A 161 19.98 4.65 10.62
C LYS A 161 20.97 5.56 11.34
N ASN A 162 22.20 5.67 10.83
CA ASN A 162 23.22 6.57 11.34
C ASN A 162 23.23 7.93 10.60
N GLY A 163 22.39 8.10 9.58
CA GLY A 163 22.35 9.30 8.74
C GLY A 163 23.32 9.28 7.55
N ASP A 164 24.04 8.18 7.35
CA ASP A 164 24.91 7.97 6.19
C ASP A 164 24.07 7.84 4.92
N ILE A 165 24.49 8.50 3.84
CA ILE A 165 23.83 8.40 2.54
C ILE A 165 24.20 7.04 1.95
N LEU A 166 23.20 6.18 1.74
CA LEU A 166 23.39 4.84 1.15
C LEU A 166 23.03 4.83 -0.33
N ILE A 167 22.07 5.68 -0.73
CA ILE A 167 21.63 5.84 -2.11
C ILE A 167 21.59 7.34 -2.39
N GLU A 168 22.48 7.79 -3.27
CA GLU A 168 22.61 9.19 -3.63
C GLU A 168 21.31 9.78 -4.22
N PRO A 169 21.02 11.06 -3.94
CA PRO A 169 19.79 11.69 -4.37
C PRO A 169 19.79 11.91 -5.88
N LYS A 170 19.00 11.09 -6.60
CA LYS A 170 18.91 11.16 -8.07
C LYS A 170 17.48 11.03 -8.61
N PHE A 171 16.53 10.65 -7.75
CA PHE A 171 15.15 10.38 -8.18
C PHE A 171 14.26 11.62 -8.06
N SER A 172 13.30 11.77 -8.98
CA SER A 172 12.34 12.87 -8.90
C SER A 172 11.32 12.63 -7.80
N GLU A 173 10.91 11.38 -7.59
CA GLU A 173 10.01 10.92 -6.53
C GLU A 173 10.38 9.50 -6.09
N VAL A 174 10.06 9.16 -4.84
CA VAL A 174 10.29 7.84 -4.27
C VAL A 174 9.17 7.45 -3.30
N GLY A 175 8.86 6.16 -3.27
CA GLY A 175 8.11 5.51 -2.21
C GLY A 175 9.00 5.17 -1.01
N ASP A 176 8.37 4.68 0.07
CA ASP A 176 9.12 4.06 1.17
C ASP A 176 9.55 2.64 0.77
N PHE A 177 10.59 2.10 1.43
CA PHE A 177 10.94 0.71 1.27
C PHE A 177 9.87 -0.19 1.88
N SER A 178 9.57 -1.30 1.22
CA SER A 178 8.73 -2.35 1.77
C SER A 178 9.14 -3.70 1.17
N GLU A 179 9.36 -4.69 2.04
CA GLU A 179 9.80 -6.03 1.66
C GLU A 179 11.07 -6.00 0.78
N GLY A 180 11.97 -5.05 1.04
CA GLY A 180 13.26 -4.92 0.35
C GLY A 180 13.26 -4.11 -0.94
N PHE A 181 12.13 -3.52 -1.34
CA PHE A 181 12.01 -2.73 -2.57
C PHE A 181 11.42 -1.34 -2.31
N ALA A 182 11.85 -0.36 -3.10
CA ALA A 182 11.23 0.96 -3.14
C ALA A 182 10.88 1.36 -4.56
N ALA A 183 9.67 1.89 -4.75
CA ALA A 183 9.26 2.51 -5.99
C ALA A 183 10.04 3.82 -6.19
N VAL A 184 10.60 4.04 -7.38
CA VAL A 184 11.36 5.25 -7.69
C VAL A 184 10.98 5.79 -9.05
N ARG A 185 11.00 7.12 -9.19
CA ARG A 185 10.65 7.80 -10.43
C ARG A 185 11.87 8.47 -11.06
N ALA A 186 12.13 8.11 -12.31
CA ALA A 186 12.98 8.88 -13.22
C ALA A 186 12.06 9.62 -14.20
N HIS A 187 11.92 9.12 -15.44
CA HIS A 187 10.90 9.54 -16.41
C HIS A 187 9.57 8.78 -16.22
N LYS A 188 9.68 7.52 -15.78
CA LYS A 188 8.60 6.62 -15.36
C LYS A 188 8.94 6.00 -14.01
N TRP A 189 7.99 5.25 -13.45
CA TRP A 189 8.17 4.49 -12.23
C TRP A 189 8.80 3.13 -12.48
N GLY A 190 9.76 2.77 -11.62
CA GLY A 190 10.37 1.46 -11.52
C GLY A 190 10.67 1.14 -10.05
N TYR A 191 11.48 0.12 -9.80
CA TYR A 191 11.83 -0.33 -8.46
C TYR A 191 13.33 -0.52 -8.30
N ILE A 192 13.83 -0.16 -7.12
CA ILE A 192 15.19 -0.46 -6.67
C ILE A 192 15.16 -1.37 -5.45
N ASN A 193 16.24 -2.13 -5.25
CA ASN A 193 16.48 -2.87 -4.02
C ASN A 193 17.15 -1.99 -2.95
N THR A 194 17.40 -2.55 -1.76
CA THR A 194 18.03 -1.84 -0.62
C THR A 194 19.47 -1.40 -0.86
N LYS A 195 20.15 -1.93 -1.88
CA LYS A 195 21.48 -1.48 -2.32
C LYS A 195 21.41 -0.33 -3.33
N GLY A 196 20.20 0.06 -3.76
CA GLY A 196 19.99 1.07 -4.79
C GLY A 196 20.19 0.58 -6.22
N GLU A 197 20.30 -0.74 -6.41
CA GLU A 197 20.36 -1.38 -7.72
C GLU A 197 18.96 -1.43 -8.32
N THR A 198 18.85 -1.18 -9.63
CA THR A 198 17.58 -1.27 -10.36
C THR A 198 17.11 -2.73 -10.38
N ALA A 199 16.00 -3.01 -9.70
CA ALA A 199 15.33 -4.30 -9.76
C ALA A 199 14.36 -4.35 -10.94
N ILE A 200 13.58 -3.27 -11.13
CA ILE A 200 12.65 -3.13 -12.24
C ILE A 200 12.91 -1.76 -12.88
N PRO A 201 13.23 -1.71 -14.19
CA PRO A 201 13.50 -0.45 -14.86
C PRO A 201 12.26 0.47 -14.85
N PRO A 202 12.45 1.79 -15.03
CA PRO A 202 11.36 2.75 -15.04
C PRO A 202 10.46 2.57 -16.28
N LEU A 203 9.45 1.72 -16.17
CA LEU A 203 8.56 1.32 -17.27
C LEU A 203 7.11 1.78 -17.09
N TYR A 204 6.71 2.08 -15.86
CA TYR A 204 5.31 2.23 -15.47
C TYR A 204 4.90 3.68 -15.24
N ASP A 205 3.63 3.98 -15.47
CA ASP A 205 3.06 5.33 -15.28
C ASP A 205 2.76 5.62 -13.80
N GLY A 206 2.73 4.57 -12.97
CA GLY A 206 2.54 4.62 -11.52
C GLY A 206 3.07 3.35 -10.86
N ALA A 207 3.44 3.45 -9.59
CA ALA A 207 3.95 2.34 -8.79
C ALA A 207 3.50 2.47 -7.33
N GLY A 208 3.13 1.34 -6.73
CA GLY A 208 2.79 1.20 -5.31
C GLY A 208 3.90 0.51 -4.51
N LEU A 209 3.68 0.35 -3.21
CA LEU A 209 4.56 -0.45 -2.34
C LEU A 209 4.51 -1.93 -2.75
N ARG A 210 5.59 -2.66 -2.46
CA ARG A 210 5.55 -4.12 -2.49
C ARG A 210 4.80 -4.61 -1.26
N SER A 211 3.93 -5.60 -1.43
CA SER A 211 3.23 -6.24 -0.33
C SER A 211 2.85 -7.67 -0.68
N GLN A 212 3.19 -8.60 0.22
CA GLN A 212 2.98 -10.04 0.04
C GLN A 212 3.53 -10.55 -1.29
N GLY A 213 4.71 -10.09 -1.67
CA GLY A 213 5.36 -10.54 -2.90
C GLY A 213 5.02 -9.74 -4.16
N LEU A 214 3.96 -8.92 -4.14
CA LEU A 214 3.45 -8.26 -5.33
C LEU A 214 3.63 -6.74 -5.28
N MET A 215 3.81 -6.15 -6.46
CA MET A 215 3.96 -4.70 -6.65
C MET A 215 2.82 -4.19 -7.53
N ALA A 216 2.08 -3.20 -7.05
CA ALA A 216 1.06 -2.52 -7.85
C ALA A 216 1.73 -1.59 -8.87
N VAL A 217 1.36 -1.72 -10.15
CA VAL A 217 1.89 -0.87 -11.22
C VAL A 217 0.77 -0.35 -12.13
N LYS A 218 0.94 0.87 -12.63
CA LYS A 218 -0.01 1.54 -13.53
C LYS A 218 0.53 1.57 -14.96
N VAL A 219 -0.33 1.21 -15.91
CA VAL A 219 -0.09 1.38 -17.36
C VAL A 219 -1.28 2.13 -17.94
N GLY A 220 -1.02 3.31 -18.50
CA GLY A 220 -2.04 4.30 -18.83
C GLY A 220 -2.87 4.65 -17.60
N GLU A 221 -4.18 4.42 -17.69
CA GLU A 221 -5.12 4.72 -16.62
C GLU A 221 -5.44 3.53 -15.69
N LYS A 222 -4.81 2.37 -15.90
CA LYS A 222 -5.17 1.14 -15.20
C LYS A 222 -4.04 0.55 -14.40
N TRP A 223 -4.38 0.02 -13.25
CA TRP A 223 -3.52 -0.68 -12.30
C TRP A 223 -3.62 -2.20 -12.47
N GLY A 224 -2.47 -2.84 -12.33
CA GLY A 224 -2.29 -4.29 -12.24
C GLY A 224 -1.21 -4.62 -11.22
N PHE A 225 -0.79 -5.89 -11.18
CA PHE A 225 0.21 -6.38 -10.24
C PHE A 225 1.28 -7.19 -10.95
N ILE A 226 2.53 -6.96 -10.54
CA ILE A 226 3.71 -7.71 -10.99
C ILE A 226 4.43 -8.35 -9.81
N ASP A 227 5.21 -9.39 -10.09
CA ASP A 227 6.18 -9.96 -9.14
C ASP A 227 7.55 -9.24 -9.21
N GLU A 228 8.51 -9.65 -8.38
CA GLU A 228 9.87 -9.09 -8.40
C GLU A 228 10.65 -9.29 -9.71
N ASN A 229 10.24 -10.24 -10.55
CA ASN A 229 10.86 -10.52 -11.84
C ASN A 229 10.18 -9.75 -12.98
N ASN A 230 9.27 -8.82 -12.65
CA ASN A 230 8.49 -8.05 -13.59
C ASN A 230 7.49 -8.89 -14.42
N ASN A 231 7.12 -10.08 -13.95
CA ASN A 231 6.06 -10.86 -14.57
C ASN A 231 4.70 -10.26 -14.20
N ILE A 232 3.82 -10.08 -15.19
CA ILE A 232 2.45 -9.63 -14.96
C ILE A 232 1.65 -10.77 -14.33
N ILE A 233 1.35 -10.63 -13.05
CA ILE A 233 0.51 -11.56 -12.29
C ILE A 233 -0.96 -11.21 -12.48
N VAL A 234 -1.26 -9.91 -12.45
CA VAL A 234 -2.60 -9.38 -12.70
C VAL A 234 -2.49 -8.27 -13.76
N PRO A 235 -3.05 -8.47 -14.96
CA PRO A 235 -3.00 -7.47 -16.01
C PRO A 235 -3.61 -6.13 -15.58
N PRO A 236 -3.09 -4.98 -16.05
CA PRO A 236 -3.68 -3.67 -15.77
C PRO A 236 -5.15 -3.57 -16.19
N SER A 237 -6.06 -3.65 -15.21
CA SER A 237 -7.52 -3.65 -15.46
C SER A 237 -8.33 -2.78 -14.50
N TYR A 238 -7.71 -2.26 -13.43
CA TYR A 238 -8.40 -1.56 -12.34
C TYR A 238 -8.13 -0.07 -12.35
N LEU A 239 -9.11 0.75 -11.99
CA LEU A 239 -8.97 2.21 -11.84
C LEU A 239 -8.17 2.59 -10.59
N ALA A 240 -8.26 1.77 -9.54
CA ALA A 240 -7.49 1.92 -8.31
C ALA A 240 -7.27 0.56 -7.64
N VAL A 241 -6.19 0.46 -6.88
CA VAL A 241 -5.80 -0.73 -6.10
C VAL A 241 -5.27 -0.31 -4.74
N ASP A 242 -5.55 -1.10 -3.70
CA ASP A 242 -4.91 -1.02 -2.39
C ASP A 242 -3.74 -2.03 -2.30
N ILE A 243 -2.93 -1.94 -1.26
CA ILE A 243 -1.89 -2.92 -0.94
C ILE A 243 -2.50 -4.25 -0.46
N PHE A 244 -1.75 -5.34 -0.60
CA PHE A 244 -2.20 -6.63 -0.09
C PHE A 244 -2.13 -6.72 1.43
N ARG A 245 -3.24 -7.09 2.09
CA ARG A 245 -3.29 -7.41 3.52
C ARG A 245 -4.00 -8.75 3.75
N ARG A 246 -3.37 -9.66 4.49
CA ARG A 246 -3.90 -11.01 4.79
C ARG A 246 -4.37 -11.77 3.54
N GLY A 247 -3.58 -11.71 2.49
CA GLY A 247 -3.94 -12.33 1.23
C GLY A 247 -5.12 -11.67 0.53
N ILE A 248 -5.31 -10.35 0.62
CA ILE A 248 -6.36 -9.63 -0.12
C ILE A 248 -5.89 -8.21 -0.49
N ALA A 249 -6.13 -7.76 -1.71
CA ALA A 249 -6.10 -6.36 -2.12
C ALA A 249 -7.50 -5.90 -2.57
N GLN A 250 -7.94 -4.72 -2.14
CA GLN A 250 -9.17 -4.12 -2.63
C GLN A 250 -8.91 -3.38 -3.93
N VAL A 251 -9.80 -3.50 -4.90
CA VAL A 251 -9.64 -2.90 -6.24
C VAL A 251 -10.92 -2.24 -6.72
N ILE A 252 -10.81 -1.25 -7.61
CA ILE A 252 -11.96 -0.57 -8.24
C ILE A 252 -11.92 -0.86 -9.74
N ARG A 253 -12.97 -1.49 -10.30
CA ARG A 253 -13.01 -1.90 -11.71
C ARG A 253 -13.91 -1.01 -12.58
N ARG A 254 -15.05 -0.54 -12.05
CA ARG A 254 -16.08 0.26 -12.74
C ARG A 254 -16.93 1.10 -11.77
N GLU A 255 -16.29 1.96 -10.97
CA GLU A 255 -16.92 2.67 -9.85
C GLU A 255 -17.55 1.78 -8.76
N GLN A 256 -17.39 0.45 -8.85
CA GLN A 256 -17.72 -0.52 -7.80
C GLN A 256 -16.43 -1.19 -7.30
N ALA A 257 -16.35 -1.42 -5.98
CA ALA A 257 -15.22 -2.03 -5.30
C ALA A 257 -15.34 -3.56 -5.28
N GLU A 258 -14.27 -4.27 -5.63
CA GLU A 258 -14.14 -5.73 -5.62
C GLU A 258 -12.95 -6.16 -4.70
N ILE A 259 -12.99 -7.41 -4.20
CA ILE A 259 -11.99 -8.01 -3.30
C ILE A 259 -11.16 -9.04 -4.07
N TYR A 260 -9.83 -8.93 -4.07
CA TYR A 260 -8.94 -9.80 -4.84
C TYR A 260 -7.87 -10.51 -3.97
N PRO A 261 -7.78 -11.85 -3.93
CA PRO A 261 -6.72 -12.56 -3.22
C PRO A 261 -5.42 -12.69 -4.04
N PRO A 262 -4.21 -12.73 -3.44
CA PRO A 262 -2.98 -12.97 -4.16
C PRO A 262 -2.92 -14.44 -4.60
N PRO A 263 -2.09 -14.76 -5.60
CA PRO A 263 -1.89 -16.14 -6.04
C PRO A 263 -1.37 -16.99 -4.87
N SER A 264 -2.01 -18.13 -4.62
CA SER A 264 -1.48 -19.13 -3.70
C SER A 264 -0.21 -19.73 -4.29
N ASN A 265 0.94 -19.57 -3.61
CA ASN A 265 2.15 -20.31 -3.93
C ASN A 265 1.97 -21.78 -3.55
N THR A 266 1.31 -22.56 -4.41
CA THR A 266 1.35 -24.02 -4.39
C THR A 266 1.97 -24.50 -5.69
N ARG A 267 3.29 -24.76 -5.66
CA ARG A 267 3.88 -25.75 -6.56
C ARG A 267 3.55 -27.13 -5.99
N SER A 268 2.56 -27.83 -6.57
CA SER A 268 2.55 -29.29 -6.57
C SER A 268 1.81 -29.82 -7.80
N SER A 269 2.58 -30.55 -8.60
CA SER A 269 2.25 -31.64 -9.51
C SER A 269 0.79 -32.10 -9.68
N THR A 270 0.44 -32.28 -10.95
CA THR A 270 -0.47 -33.28 -11.52
C THR A 270 -1.91 -33.31 -11.01
N GLN A 271 -2.86 -32.90 -11.86
CA GLN A 271 -3.97 -33.77 -12.25
C GLN A 271 -4.67 -33.26 -13.51
N THR A 272 -4.92 -34.22 -14.39
CA THR A 272 -5.60 -34.17 -15.67
C THR A 272 -6.98 -33.51 -15.60
N ALA A 273 -7.24 -32.57 -16.51
CA ALA A 273 -8.54 -31.98 -16.71
C ALA A 273 -9.53 -33.01 -17.30
N SER A 274 -10.52 -33.42 -16.51
CA SER A 274 -11.74 -34.05 -17.01
C SER A 274 -12.81 -32.98 -17.23
N LEU A 275 -13.26 -32.83 -18.47
CA LEU A 275 -14.42 -32.04 -18.86
C LEU A 275 -15.69 -32.59 -18.19
N SER A 276 -16.24 -31.88 -17.21
CA SER A 276 -17.68 -31.87 -16.91
C SER A 276 -17.97 -30.93 -15.74
N CYS A 277 -18.67 -29.82 -16.03
CA CYS A 277 -19.67 -29.14 -15.17
C CYS A 277 -19.67 -27.63 -15.42
N LEU A 278 -20.46 -27.19 -16.40
CA LEU A 278 -21.13 -25.87 -16.37
C LEU A 278 -22.25 -25.88 -17.42
N LEU A 279 -23.37 -26.49 -17.03
CA LEU A 279 -24.69 -26.26 -17.61
C LEU A 279 -25.64 -25.84 -16.48
N ALA A 280 -26.54 -24.91 -16.81
CA ALA A 280 -27.47 -24.15 -15.95
C ALA A 280 -26.83 -22.92 -15.29
N SER A 281 -27.27 -21.68 -15.48
CA SER A 281 -28.52 -21.10 -15.98
C SER A 281 -28.20 -19.68 -16.48
N THR A 282 -28.70 -19.16 -17.60
CA THR A 282 -30.10 -18.70 -17.75
C THR A 282 -30.36 -18.39 -19.23
N ARG A 283 -31.46 -18.96 -19.76
CA ARG A 283 -32.03 -18.65 -21.07
C ARG A 283 -32.79 -17.32 -21.00
N ARG A 284 -32.57 -16.39 -21.95
CA ARG A 284 -33.67 -15.69 -22.67
C ARG A 284 -33.15 -14.70 -23.73
N ARG A 285 -33.76 -14.81 -24.93
CA ARG A 285 -33.69 -13.98 -26.14
C ARG A 285 -32.35 -14.16 -26.89
N ILE A 286 -32.31 -14.69 -28.11
CA ILE A 286 -33.08 -14.31 -29.30
C ILE A 286 -33.33 -15.56 -30.16
N ARG A 287 -34.59 -15.79 -30.55
CA ARG A 287 -34.96 -16.75 -31.60
C ARG A 287 -35.00 -16.01 -32.94
N SER A 288 -34.40 -16.67 -33.93
CA SER A 288 -34.83 -16.73 -35.34
C SER A 288 -34.88 -15.45 -36.17
N ILE A 289 -33.83 -15.23 -36.98
CA ILE A 289 -34.00 -15.03 -38.43
C ILE A 289 -32.98 -15.93 -39.16
N CYS A 290 -33.51 -16.70 -40.10
CA CYS A 290 -32.88 -17.56 -41.10
C CYS A 290 -31.60 -16.97 -41.73
N LEU A 291 -30.54 -17.76 -41.84
CA LEU A 291 -30.21 -18.60 -43.00
C LEU A 291 -29.76 -17.79 -44.23
N ALA A 292 -28.54 -18.10 -44.69
CA ALA A 292 -28.13 -18.04 -46.09
C ALA A 292 -28.03 -16.67 -46.81
N SER A 293 -27.10 -15.80 -46.38
CA SER A 293 -26.63 -14.69 -47.23
C SER A 293 -25.14 -14.36 -47.18
N LEU A 294 -24.32 -15.02 -46.36
CA LEU A 294 -22.88 -14.70 -46.23
C LEU A 294 -21.91 -15.65 -46.95
N ILE A 295 -22.42 -16.69 -47.62
CA ILE A 295 -21.59 -17.60 -48.45
C ILE A 295 -21.75 -17.29 -49.96
N VAL A 296 -22.79 -16.56 -50.37
CA VAL A 296 -22.97 -16.13 -51.78
C VAL A 296 -22.14 -14.89 -52.14
N ALA A 297 -21.72 -14.08 -51.15
CA ALA A 297 -20.86 -12.92 -51.39
C ALA A 297 -19.36 -13.27 -51.57
N ALA A 298 -18.91 -14.43 -51.09
CA ALA A 298 -17.51 -14.87 -51.26
C ALA A 298 -17.26 -15.64 -52.58
N MET A 299 -18.30 -16.19 -53.22
CA MET A 299 -18.16 -16.92 -54.48
C MET A 299 -18.38 -16.07 -55.74
N SER A 300 -18.95 -14.85 -55.63
CA SER A 300 -19.18 -13.96 -56.79
C SER A 300 -17.98 -13.07 -57.13
N LEU A 301 -17.06 -12.82 -56.18
CA LEU A 301 -15.79 -12.13 -56.46
C LEU A 301 -14.72 -13.06 -57.07
N CYS A 302 -14.77 -14.37 -56.80
CA CYS A 302 -13.79 -15.32 -57.34
C CYS A 302 -14.08 -15.70 -58.81
N ARG A 303 -15.36 -15.68 -59.25
CA ARG A 303 -15.74 -15.97 -60.65
C ARG A 303 -15.49 -14.82 -61.63
N ARG A 304 -15.45 -13.56 -61.18
CA ARG A 304 -15.16 -12.38 -62.04
C ARG A 304 -13.67 -12.16 -62.31
N PHE A 305 -12.78 -12.75 -61.49
CA PHE A 305 -11.33 -12.71 -61.73
C PHE A 305 -10.87 -13.80 -62.71
N LEU A 306 -11.47 -14.99 -62.71
CA LEU A 306 -11.10 -16.06 -63.66
C LEU A 306 -11.58 -15.84 -65.10
N THR A 307 -12.68 -15.10 -65.33
CA THR A 307 -13.18 -14.85 -66.70
C THR A 307 -12.41 -13.74 -67.44
N ARG A 308 -11.74 -12.81 -66.73
CA ARG A 308 -10.88 -11.77 -67.35
C ARG A 308 -9.50 -12.29 -67.74
N LEU A 309 -8.97 -13.34 -67.09
CA LEU A 309 -7.70 -13.98 -67.45
C LEU A 309 -7.80 -14.87 -68.70
N ILE A 310 -8.98 -15.41 -69.02
CA ILE A 310 -9.19 -16.31 -70.18
C ILE A 310 -9.41 -15.52 -71.49
N ILE A 311 -9.91 -14.28 -71.42
CA ILE A 311 -10.11 -13.41 -72.60
C ILE A 311 -8.77 -12.80 -73.06
N PHE A 312 -7.86 -12.49 -72.15
CA PHE A 312 -6.52 -11.99 -72.49
C PHE A 312 -5.62 -13.08 -73.13
N ALA A 313 -5.78 -14.35 -72.73
CA ALA A 313 -5.02 -15.47 -73.29
C ALA A 313 -5.49 -15.93 -74.69
N ARG A 314 -6.71 -15.57 -75.12
CA ARG A 314 -7.24 -15.87 -76.47
C ARG A 314 -7.07 -14.73 -77.47
N GLY A 315 -6.93 -13.47 -77.02
CA GLY A 315 -6.59 -12.33 -77.89
C GLY A 315 -5.14 -12.32 -78.38
N TRP A 316 -4.20 -12.88 -77.62
CA TRP A 316 -2.78 -12.90 -77.99
C TRP A 316 -2.39 -14.00 -78.99
N ARG A 317 -3.23 -15.04 -79.17
CA ARG A 317 -3.02 -16.11 -80.16
C ARG A 317 -3.59 -15.82 -81.55
N LEU A 318 -4.36 -14.73 -81.74
CA LEU A 318 -4.91 -14.34 -83.04
C LEU A 318 -4.16 -13.19 -83.72
N SER A 319 -3.30 -12.46 -83.01
CA SER A 319 -2.47 -11.38 -83.61
C SER A 319 -1.14 -11.87 -84.20
N VAL A 320 -0.70 -13.09 -83.87
CA VAL A 320 0.60 -13.66 -84.34
C VAL A 320 0.46 -14.52 -85.61
N ARG A 321 -0.76 -14.67 -86.16
CA ARG A 321 -1.03 -15.49 -87.37
C ARG A 321 -1.52 -14.71 -88.59
N ALA A 322 -1.50 -13.38 -88.54
CA ALA A 322 -1.65 -12.49 -89.69
C ALA A 322 -0.30 -11.86 -90.05
N LYS A 323 0.64 -12.72 -90.51
CA LYS A 323 1.67 -12.29 -91.44
C LYS A 323 0.99 -11.92 -92.77
N SER A 324 1.66 -11.03 -93.51
CA SER A 324 1.72 -10.91 -94.98
C SER A 324 0.91 -9.78 -95.63
N GLY A 325 1.63 -8.77 -96.11
CA GLY A 325 1.19 -7.77 -97.08
C GLY A 325 2.07 -6.51 -96.99
N THR A 326 3.17 -6.43 -97.74
CA THR A 326 3.39 -5.45 -98.86
C THR A 326 3.53 -3.98 -98.42
N THR A 327 4.47 -3.11 -98.83
CA THR A 327 5.68 -3.05 -99.69
C THR A 327 6.09 -1.56 -99.67
N ASN A 328 7.40 -1.26 -99.77
CA ASN A 328 8.04 -0.03 -100.31
C ASN A 328 7.75 1.32 -99.61
N GLY A 329 8.64 2.32 -99.51
CA GLY A 329 9.95 2.56 -100.11
C GLY A 329 10.12 4.09 -100.28
N ALA A 330 11.34 4.58 -100.02
CA ALA A 330 11.86 5.95 -100.21
C ALA A 330 11.34 7.08 -99.29
#